data_AF-A0A8T9SGZ4-F1
#
_entry.id   AF-A0A8T9SGZ4-F1
#
_cell.length_a   1.000
_cell.length_b   1.000
_cell.length_c   1.000
_cell.angle_alpha   90.00
_cell.angle_beta   90.00
_cell.angle_gamma   90.00
#
_symmetry.space_group_name_H-M   'P 1'
#
loop_
_entity.id
_entity.type
_entity.pdbx_description
1 polymer ?
#
loop_
_entity_poly.entity_id
_entity_poly.type
_entity_poly.pdbx_seq_one_letter_code
_entity_poly.pdbx_strand_id
1 'polypeptide(L)'
;MNNLFYALLLAALLAAGCKKDDPEAGLPPATHEGKNTGGCLINGERFVAAEYGGSLLSNPIPALRGGFSFDSIYTIDLNGQMNGKNTTVSLFFRSQKVGTYLLNKNTGYYPQTSDLYALNHAVLYSDNAVEVYGTDAQHIGQVVLEYANVQKGISAGTFEFTAVNQSNPNKTVTITSGRFDRKQ
;
A
#
# COMPACT_ATOMS: atom_id res chain seq x y z
N MET A 1 -42.64 24.50 30.47
CA MET A 1 -42.70 23.75 29.19
C MET A 1 -41.44 23.87 28.32
N ASN A 2 -40.40 24.61 28.73
CA ASN A 2 -39.21 24.81 27.88
C ASN A 2 -38.14 23.71 28.02
N ASN A 3 -38.06 22.99 29.14
CA ASN A 3 -36.97 22.01 29.36
C ASN A 3 -37.12 20.71 28.55
N LEU A 4 -38.34 20.35 28.15
CA LEU A 4 -38.60 19.15 27.34
C LEU A 4 -38.18 19.35 25.88
N PHE A 5 -38.31 20.58 25.36
CA PHE A 5 -37.85 20.94 24.01
C PHE A 5 -36.33 20.92 23.88
N TYR A 6 -35.59 21.40 24.89
CA TYR A 6 -34.13 21.34 24.90
C TYR A 6 -33.58 19.92 25.00
N ALA A 7 -34.26 19.04 25.75
CA ALA A 7 -33.88 17.62 25.84
C ALA A 7 -34.09 16.86 24.52
N LEU A 8 -35.17 17.16 23.77
CA LEU A 8 -35.43 16.59 22.45
C LEU A 8 -34.44 17.10 21.39
N LEU A 9 -34.01 18.37 21.46
CA LEU A 9 -33.01 18.93 20.55
C LEU A 9 -31.62 18.30 20.76
N LEU A 10 -31.24 18.08 22.02
CA LEU A 10 -29.95 17.45 22.38
C LEU A 10 -29.91 15.96 21.99
N ALA A 11 -31.03 15.24 22.09
CA ALA A 11 -31.15 13.86 21.63
C ALA A 11 -31.10 13.74 20.10
N ALA A 12 -31.63 14.71 19.35
CA ALA A 12 -31.55 14.75 17.89
C ALA A 12 -30.13 15.04 17.38
N LEU A 13 -29.34 15.85 18.11
CA LEU A 13 -27.93 16.12 17.81
C LEU A 13 -27.01 14.92 18.08
N LEU A 14 -27.35 14.06 19.05
CA LEU A 14 -26.62 12.82 19.35
C LEU A 14 -26.96 11.66 18.39
N ALA A 15 -28.16 11.69 17.78
CA ALA A 15 -28.59 10.72 16.77
C ALA A 15 -28.08 11.05 15.35
N ALA A 16 -27.58 12.26 15.11
CA ALA A 16 -26.81 12.64 13.93
C ALA A 16 -25.37 12.09 14.00
N GLY A 17 -25.20 10.87 14.52
CA GLY A 17 -23.94 10.14 14.50
C GLY A 17 -23.45 10.09 13.06
N CYS A 18 -22.29 10.71 12.81
CA CYS A 18 -21.61 10.67 11.53
C CYS A 18 -21.69 9.25 10.99
N LYS A 19 -22.27 9.06 9.81
CA LYS A 19 -21.94 7.90 8.99
C LYS A 19 -20.42 7.97 8.88
N LYS A 20 -19.70 7.10 9.61
CA LYS A 20 -18.27 6.94 9.37
C LYS A 20 -18.19 6.46 7.94
N ASP A 21 -17.67 7.30 7.07
CA ASP A 21 -17.34 6.89 5.73
C ASP A 21 -16.44 5.66 5.87
N ASP A 22 -16.88 4.54 5.32
CA ASP A 22 -16.10 3.32 5.29
C ASP A 22 -14.79 3.63 4.56
N PRO A 23 -13.63 3.57 5.22
CA PRO A 23 -12.37 3.96 4.61
C PRO A 23 -12.00 3.05 3.43
N GLU A 24 -12.53 1.82 3.40
CA GLU A 24 -12.34 0.90 2.27
C GLU A 24 -13.23 1.25 1.07
N ALA A 25 -14.30 2.01 1.29
CA ALA A 25 -15.14 2.49 0.20
C ALA A 25 -14.28 3.33 -0.75
N GLY A 26 -14.21 2.91 -2.03
CA GLY A 26 -13.41 3.58 -3.06
C GLY A 26 -12.01 3.00 -3.27
N LEU A 27 -11.56 2.02 -2.48
CA LEU A 27 -10.40 1.23 -2.87
C LEU A 27 -10.76 0.37 -4.12
N PRO A 28 -9.86 0.22 -5.11
CA PRO A 28 -10.15 -0.56 -6.33
C PRO A 28 -10.56 -2.00 -6.00
N PRO A 29 -11.46 -2.65 -6.75
CA PRO A 29 -11.82 -4.05 -6.47
C PRO A 29 -10.60 -4.98 -6.61
N ALA A 30 -10.56 -6.04 -5.80
CA ALA A 30 -9.59 -7.12 -6.00
C ALA A 30 -10.00 -7.94 -7.24
N THR A 31 -9.19 -7.87 -8.30
CA THR A 31 -9.44 -8.56 -9.57
C THR A 31 -8.18 -9.29 -10.04
N HIS A 32 -8.33 -10.26 -10.95
CA HIS A 32 -7.21 -11.04 -11.53
C HIS A 32 -7.08 -10.78 -13.04
N GLU A 33 -7.41 -9.57 -13.49
CA GLU A 33 -7.59 -9.24 -14.91
C GLU A 33 -6.44 -8.41 -15.48
N GLY A 34 -5.51 -7.95 -14.63
CA GLY A 34 -4.41 -7.09 -15.02
C GLY A 34 -4.83 -5.64 -15.23
N LYS A 35 -5.76 -5.12 -14.42
CA LYS A 35 -6.32 -3.77 -14.58
C LYS A 35 -5.34 -2.63 -14.31
N ASN A 36 -4.16 -2.92 -13.77
CA ASN A 36 -3.19 -1.93 -13.30
C ASN A 36 -3.81 -0.98 -12.26
N THR A 37 -4.48 -1.57 -11.27
CA THR A 37 -5.09 -0.85 -10.14
C THR A 37 -4.57 -1.39 -8.81
N GLY A 38 -4.48 -0.53 -7.81
CA GLY A 38 -4.09 -0.92 -6.46
C GLY A 38 -4.39 0.16 -5.44
N GLY A 39 -4.38 -0.21 -4.17
CA GLY A 39 -4.60 0.71 -3.06
C GLY A 39 -4.53 -0.01 -1.72
N CYS A 40 -4.52 0.77 -0.65
CA CYS A 40 -4.52 0.30 0.73
C CYS A 40 -5.03 1.40 1.67
N LEU A 41 -5.14 1.09 2.95
CA LEU A 41 -5.27 2.09 4.01
C LEU A 41 -3.90 2.34 4.64
N ILE A 42 -3.49 3.60 4.71
CA ILE A 42 -2.27 4.07 5.39
C ILE A 42 -2.69 4.73 6.70
N ASN A 43 -2.39 4.12 7.84
CA ASN A 43 -2.88 4.53 9.16
C ASN A 43 -4.42 4.74 9.18
N GLY A 44 -5.15 3.89 8.45
CA GLY A 44 -6.61 3.95 8.32
C GLY A 44 -7.14 4.97 7.31
N GLU A 45 -6.28 5.79 6.69
CA GLU A 45 -6.66 6.72 5.63
C GLU A 45 -6.45 6.10 4.24
N ARG A 46 -7.42 6.29 3.34
CA ARG A 46 -7.43 5.65 2.03
C ARG A 46 -6.33 6.19 1.11
N PHE A 47 -5.55 5.27 0.55
CA PHE A 47 -4.59 5.52 -0.52
C PHE A 47 -4.95 4.68 -1.75
N VAL A 48 -5.14 5.35 -2.89
CA VAL A 48 -5.39 4.71 -4.18
C VAL A 48 -4.22 5.05 -5.10
N ALA A 49 -3.61 4.02 -5.67
CA ALA A 49 -2.52 4.20 -6.62
C ALA A 49 -3.03 4.91 -7.87
N ALA A 50 -2.32 5.94 -8.30
CA ALA A 50 -2.63 6.75 -9.45
C ALA A 50 -1.34 7.21 -10.12
N GLU A 51 -1.41 7.40 -11.44
CA GLU A 51 -0.32 8.01 -12.19
C GLU A 51 -0.10 9.46 -11.69
N TYR A 52 1.17 9.85 -11.55
CA TYR A 52 1.51 11.23 -11.18
C TYR A 52 2.81 11.70 -11.82
N GLY A 53 3.02 13.02 -11.78
CA GLY A 53 4.18 13.67 -12.39
C GLY A 53 4.08 13.69 -13.91
N GLY A 54 5.24 13.70 -14.56
CA GLY A 54 5.35 13.88 -16.02
C GLY A 54 5.39 15.35 -16.43
N SER A 55 5.96 15.59 -17.61
CA SER A 55 6.06 16.91 -18.22
C SER A 55 6.17 16.76 -19.74
N LEU A 56 6.34 17.87 -20.47
CA LEU A 56 6.67 17.83 -21.89
C LEU A 56 7.96 17.05 -22.20
N LEU A 57 8.86 16.90 -21.21
CA LEU A 57 10.16 16.24 -21.37
C LEU A 57 10.27 14.91 -20.61
N SER A 58 9.23 14.48 -19.90
CA SER A 58 9.28 13.27 -19.07
C SER A 58 7.94 12.56 -19.03
N ASN A 59 7.99 11.23 -19.17
CA ASN A 59 6.81 10.41 -18.97
C ASN A 59 6.37 10.44 -17.51
N PRO A 60 5.07 10.36 -17.24
CA PRO A 60 4.57 10.25 -15.88
C PRO A 60 4.96 8.91 -15.25
N ILE A 61 4.90 8.86 -13.91
CA ILE A 61 5.14 7.63 -13.15
C ILE A 61 3.81 6.88 -13.08
N PRO A 62 3.70 5.65 -13.64
CA PRO A 62 2.44 4.92 -13.67
C PRO A 62 2.03 4.44 -12.28
N ALA A 63 0.71 4.27 -12.09
CA ALA A 63 0.10 3.86 -10.83
C ALA A 63 0.71 2.59 -10.24
N LEU A 64 0.99 1.58 -11.07
CA LEU A 64 1.77 0.41 -10.66
C LEU A 64 3.00 0.18 -11.53
N ARG A 65 4.10 -0.22 -10.89
CA ARG A 65 5.36 -0.62 -11.54
C ARG A 65 5.87 -1.92 -10.94
N GLY A 66 6.82 -2.55 -11.63
CA GLY A 66 7.33 -3.87 -11.25
C GLY A 66 6.54 -5.00 -11.90
N GLY A 67 6.77 -6.20 -11.38
CA GLY A 67 6.22 -7.47 -11.85
C GLY A 67 7.18 -8.62 -11.54
N PHE A 68 7.12 -9.66 -12.37
CA PHE A 68 8.01 -10.81 -12.27
C PHE A 68 9.41 -10.44 -12.79
N SER A 69 10.45 -10.84 -12.06
CA SER A 69 11.84 -10.66 -12.46
C SER A 69 12.70 -11.86 -12.04
N PHE A 70 13.81 -12.08 -12.75
CA PHE A 70 14.88 -13.04 -12.43
C PHE A 70 14.40 -14.37 -11.83
N ASP A 71 13.57 -15.15 -12.56
CA ASP A 71 13.03 -16.50 -12.25
C ASP A 71 12.48 -16.78 -10.84
N SER A 72 12.50 -15.81 -9.92
CA SER A 72 12.38 -16.03 -8.47
C SER A 72 12.10 -14.75 -7.69
N ILE A 73 12.04 -13.58 -8.33
CA ILE A 73 11.77 -12.30 -7.67
C ILE A 73 10.45 -11.75 -8.18
N TYR A 74 9.71 -11.13 -7.28
CA TYR A 74 8.58 -10.28 -7.59
C TYR A 74 8.73 -8.95 -6.87
N THR A 75 8.49 -7.87 -7.61
CA THR A 75 8.44 -6.51 -7.07
C THR A 75 7.17 -5.83 -7.52
N ILE A 76 6.61 -4.98 -6.67
CA ILE A 76 5.53 -4.09 -7.09
C ILE A 76 5.59 -2.78 -6.33
N ASP A 77 5.48 -1.68 -7.07
CA ASP A 77 5.30 -0.34 -6.52
C ASP A 77 3.87 0.11 -6.78
N LEU A 78 3.19 0.62 -5.77
CA LEU A 78 1.94 1.35 -5.88
C LEU A 78 2.27 2.84 -5.69
N ASN A 79 2.18 3.59 -6.77
CA ASN A 79 2.54 5.00 -6.86
C ASN A 79 1.29 5.87 -6.77
N GLY A 80 1.38 7.02 -6.11
CA GLY A 80 0.29 8.00 -6.08
C GLY A 80 0.67 9.24 -5.31
N GLN A 81 -0.34 10.03 -4.98
CA GLN A 81 -0.19 11.17 -4.08
C GLN A 81 -1.17 11.05 -2.92
N MET A 82 -0.70 11.39 -1.71
CA MET A 82 -1.50 11.42 -0.50
C MET A 82 -1.16 12.70 0.27
N ASN A 83 -2.18 13.48 0.65
CA ASN A 83 -2.00 14.74 1.37
C ASN A 83 -1.00 15.71 0.70
N GLY A 84 -1.05 15.78 -0.65
CA GLY A 84 -0.18 16.64 -1.47
C GLY A 84 1.26 16.14 -1.61
N LYS A 85 1.59 14.95 -1.10
CA LYS A 85 2.93 14.35 -1.15
C LYS A 85 2.93 13.16 -2.08
N ASN A 86 4.04 12.98 -2.81
CA ASN A 86 4.27 11.74 -3.56
C ASN A 86 4.44 10.60 -2.56
N THR A 87 3.72 9.50 -2.80
CA THR A 87 3.68 8.34 -1.94
C THR A 87 3.83 7.09 -2.78
N THR A 88 4.73 6.20 -2.35
CA THR A 88 4.95 4.89 -2.96
C THR A 88 4.93 3.81 -1.89
N VAL A 89 4.10 2.79 -2.09
CA VAL A 89 4.15 1.54 -1.33
C VAL A 89 4.85 0.50 -2.19
N SER A 90 6.01 0.03 -1.74
CA SER A 90 6.83 -0.95 -2.46
C SER A 90 6.81 -2.29 -1.73
N LEU A 91 6.60 -3.38 -2.48
CA LEU A 91 6.67 -4.75 -1.99
C LEU A 91 7.76 -5.51 -2.75
N PHE A 92 8.57 -6.26 -2.02
CA PHE A 92 9.59 -7.16 -2.58
C PHE A 92 9.49 -8.52 -1.91
N PHE A 93 9.42 -9.59 -2.70
CA PHE A 93 9.53 -10.95 -2.17
C PHE A 93 10.12 -11.93 -3.20
N ARG A 94 10.72 -13.01 -2.67
CA ARG A 94 11.40 -14.05 -3.46
C ARG A 94 10.47 -15.20 -3.81
N SER A 95 9.56 -14.96 -4.74
CA SER A 95 8.80 -16.00 -5.43
C SER A 95 8.04 -15.39 -6.62
N GLN A 96 7.67 -16.23 -7.58
CA GLN A 96 6.71 -15.88 -8.64
C GLN A 96 5.45 -16.76 -8.62
N LYS A 97 5.35 -17.63 -7.61
CA LYS A 97 4.22 -18.56 -7.41
C LYS A 97 3.20 -17.93 -6.49
N VAL A 98 1.95 -18.36 -6.59
CA VAL A 98 0.92 -17.99 -5.62
C VAL A 98 1.31 -18.49 -4.22
N GLY A 99 0.95 -17.72 -3.19
CA GLY A 99 1.27 -18.06 -1.80
C GLY A 99 1.39 -16.85 -0.89
N THR A 100 1.66 -17.13 0.38
CA THR A 100 1.86 -16.10 1.42
C THR A 100 3.35 -15.90 1.68
N TYR A 101 3.78 -14.64 1.66
CA TYR A 101 5.16 -14.23 1.82
C TYR A 101 5.28 -13.29 3.02
N LEU A 102 5.97 -13.75 4.07
CA LEU A 102 6.18 -12.95 5.26
C LEU A 102 7.22 -11.86 5.03
N LEU A 103 6.94 -10.67 5.58
CA LEU A 103 7.75 -9.47 5.55
C LEU A 103 8.33 -9.23 6.96
N ASN A 104 9.17 -10.14 7.45
CA ASN A 104 9.56 -10.22 8.86
C ASN A 104 11.09 -10.33 9.06
N LYS A 105 11.86 -9.67 8.20
CA LYS A 105 13.32 -9.77 8.16
C LYS A 105 13.97 -8.39 8.26
N ASN A 106 15.07 -8.32 9.00
CA ASN A 106 16.00 -7.19 8.91
C ASN A 106 16.77 -7.33 7.58
N THR A 107 16.58 -6.38 6.68
CA THR A 107 17.25 -6.38 5.37
C THR A 107 17.33 -4.95 4.84
N GLY A 108 18.30 -4.69 3.96
CA GLY A 108 18.31 -3.45 3.20
C GLY A 108 17.24 -3.47 2.11
N TYR A 109 16.74 -2.30 1.74
CA TYR A 109 15.58 -2.20 0.85
C TYR A 109 15.98 -2.15 -0.61
N TYR A 110 15.27 -2.86 -1.46
CA TYR A 110 15.45 -2.78 -2.91
C TYR A 110 14.80 -1.48 -3.44
N PRO A 111 15.43 -0.76 -4.40
CA PRO A 111 16.66 -1.07 -5.13
C PRO A 111 17.95 -0.52 -4.50
N GLN A 112 17.89 0.10 -3.31
CA GLN A 112 19.08 0.64 -2.64
C GLN A 112 20.08 -0.47 -2.24
N THR A 113 19.55 -1.66 -1.96
CA THR A 113 20.27 -2.91 -1.77
C THR A 113 20.09 -3.80 -2.99
N SER A 114 21.15 -4.50 -3.40
CA SER A 114 21.05 -5.48 -4.49
C SER A 114 19.99 -6.52 -4.17
N ASP A 115 19.23 -6.86 -5.20
CA ASP A 115 18.31 -7.98 -5.27
C ASP A 115 18.94 -9.34 -4.96
N LEU A 116 20.27 -9.50 -4.95
CA LEU A 116 20.95 -10.70 -4.47
C LEU A 116 20.92 -10.84 -2.95
N TYR A 117 20.83 -9.71 -2.22
CA TYR A 117 20.92 -9.68 -0.75
C TYR A 117 19.61 -9.26 -0.08
N ALA A 118 18.72 -8.58 -0.79
CA ALA A 118 17.41 -8.20 -0.27
C ALA A 118 16.59 -9.44 0.13
N LEU A 119 16.03 -9.44 1.33
CA LEU A 119 15.05 -10.44 1.77
C LEU A 119 13.63 -9.89 1.55
N ASN A 120 12.60 -10.67 1.82
CA ASN A 120 11.22 -10.20 1.70
C ASN A 120 10.98 -8.98 2.62
N HIS A 121 10.50 -7.88 2.06
CA HIS A 121 10.26 -6.63 2.77
C HIS A 121 9.20 -5.76 2.08
N ALA A 122 8.64 -4.81 2.82
CA ALA A 122 7.86 -3.72 2.26
C ALA A 122 8.38 -2.37 2.74
N VAL A 123 8.18 -1.35 1.92
CA VAL A 123 8.60 0.03 2.20
C VAL A 123 7.48 1.00 1.83
N LEU A 124 7.27 2.01 2.68
CA LEU A 124 6.53 3.21 2.34
C LEU A 124 7.54 4.35 2.15
N TYR A 125 7.59 4.90 0.94
CA TYR A 125 8.26 6.16 0.65
C TYR A 125 7.22 7.27 0.62
N SER A 126 7.44 8.34 1.37
CA SER A 126 6.62 9.54 1.34
C SER A 126 7.50 10.76 1.12
N ASP A 127 6.92 11.77 0.48
CA ASP A 127 7.56 13.09 0.30
C ASP A 127 8.88 12.99 -0.46
N ASN A 128 8.86 12.38 -1.66
CA ASN A 128 10.06 12.13 -2.47
C ASN A 128 11.16 11.37 -1.72
N ALA A 129 10.75 10.36 -0.93
CA ALA A 129 11.63 9.53 -0.10
C ALA A 129 12.38 10.28 1.02
N VAL A 130 11.91 11.47 1.42
CA VAL A 130 12.37 12.12 2.67
C VAL A 130 11.95 11.30 3.89
N GLU A 131 10.74 10.72 3.84
CA GLU A 131 10.23 9.84 4.89
C GLU A 131 10.18 8.41 4.37
N VAL A 132 10.99 7.52 4.95
CA VAL A 132 11.08 6.11 4.57
C VAL A 132 10.73 5.23 5.75
N TYR A 133 9.73 4.37 5.57
CA TYR A 133 9.32 3.36 6.55
C TYR A 133 9.51 1.99 5.94
N GLY A 134 10.15 1.07 6.64
CA GLY A 134 10.19 -0.31 6.17
C GLY A 134 9.89 -1.33 7.25
N THR A 135 9.50 -2.51 6.80
CA THR A 135 9.33 -3.68 7.66
C THR A 135 10.68 -4.15 8.19
N ASP A 136 10.66 -4.75 9.37
CA ASP A 136 11.84 -5.36 10.00
C ASP A 136 11.45 -6.63 10.78
N ALA A 137 12.30 -7.13 11.67
CA ALA A 137 12.00 -8.32 12.48
C ALA A 137 10.92 -8.12 13.56
N GLN A 138 10.55 -6.89 13.90
CA GLN A 138 9.57 -6.52 14.93
C GLN A 138 8.31 -5.86 14.33
N HIS A 139 8.46 -5.18 13.20
CA HIS A 139 7.42 -4.52 12.41
C HIS A 139 7.20 -5.33 11.15
N ILE A 140 6.27 -6.28 11.24
CA ILE A 140 6.10 -7.35 10.27
C ILE A 140 4.86 -7.15 9.40
N GLY A 141 4.73 -8.02 8.41
CA GLY A 141 3.50 -8.15 7.63
C GLY A 141 3.58 -9.32 6.66
N GLN A 142 2.70 -9.28 5.67
CA GLN A 142 2.67 -10.29 4.63
C GLN A 142 2.15 -9.73 3.30
N VAL A 143 2.53 -10.43 2.23
CA VAL A 143 1.88 -10.37 0.93
C VAL A 143 1.26 -11.73 0.66
N VAL A 144 0.00 -11.74 0.21
CA VAL A 144 -0.63 -12.93 -0.35
C VAL A 144 -0.71 -12.72 -1.85
N LEU A 145 0.13 -13.44 -2.61
CA LEU A 145 0.00 -13.47 -4.07
C LEU A 145 -1.09 -14.47 -4.43
N GLU A 146 -2.26 -13.95 -4.81
CA GLU A 146 -3.49 -14.72 -5.05
C GLU A 146 -3.56 -15.23 -6.49
N TYR A 147 -2.99 -14.46 -7.44
CA TYR A 147 -2.93 -14.80 -8.84
C TYR A 147 -1.55 -14.51 -9.42
N ALA A 148 -1.02 -15.45 -10.20
CA ALA A 148 0.24 -15.30 -10.91
C ALA A 148 0.17 -16.00 -12.27
N ASN A 149 0.26 -15.21 -13.34
CA ASN A 149 0.39 -15.66 -14.71
C ASN A 149 1.62 -15.00 -15.34
N VAL A 150 2.78 -15.65 -15.15
CA VAL A 150 4.08 -15.13 -15.60
C VAL A 150 4.11 -14.92 -17.12
N GLN A 151 3.51 -15.82 -17.91
CA GLN A 151 3.48 -15.71 -19.37
C GLN A 151 2.70 -14.48 -19.86
N LYS A 152 1.61 -14.12 -19.17
CA LYS A 152 0.80 -12.93 -19.50
C LYS A 152 1.24 -11.68 -18.75
N GLY A 153 2.23 -11.79 -17.86
CA GLY A 153 2.64 -10.72 -16.97
C GLY A 153 1.56 -10.28 -15.97
N ILE A 154 0.56 -11.12 -15.68
CA ILE A 154 -0.56 -10.73 -14.80
C ILE A 154 -0.34 -11.27 -13.40
N SER A 155 -0.52 -10.41 -12.40
CA SER A 155 -0.40 -10.76 -10.99
C SER A 155 -1.39 -9.96 -10.17
N ALA A 156 -1.97 -10.60 -9.16
CA ALA A 156 -2.87 -9.93 -8.22
C ALA A 156 -2.73 -10.53 -6.83
N GLY A 157 -3.03 -9.73 -5.82
CA GLY A 157 -2.92 -10.16 -4.45
C GLY A 157 -3.26 -9.08 -3.44
N THR A 158 -3.16 -9.47 -2.18
CA THR A 158 -3.43 -8.64 -1.02
C THR A 158 -2.19 -8.48 -0.16
N PHE A 159 -2.15 -7.43 0.66
CA PHE A 159 -1.03 -7.18 1.55
C PHE A 159 -1.44 -6.36 2.77
N GLU A 160 -0.71 -6.55 3.85
CA GLU A 160 -0.80 -5.78 5.09
C GLU A 160 0.54 -5.82 5.80
N PHE A 161 0.94 -4.72 6.43
CA PHE A 161 2.18 -4.67 7.22
C PHE A 161 2.21 -3.48 8.15
N THR A 162 3.03 -3.57 9.20
CA THR A 162 3.50 -2.41 9.95
C THR A 162 4.96 -2.15 9.61
N ALA A 163 5.32 -0.89 9.43
CA ALA A 163 6.68 -0.47 9.11
C ALA A 163 7.13 0.65 10.05
N VAL A 164 8.44 0.74 10.30
CA VAL A 164 9.06 1.75 11.17
C VAL A 164 9.89 2.73 10.34
N ASN A 165 9.89 4.00 10.74
CA ASN A 165 10.66 5.03 10.07
C ASN A 165 12.17 4.81 10.27
N GLN A 166 12.94 4.91 9.19
CA GLN A 166 14.38 4.66 9.22
C GLN A 166 15.19 5.70 9.99
N SER A 167 14.68 6.93 10.14
CA SER A 167 15.35 8.02 10.85
C SER A 167 14.80 8.25 12.26
N ASN A 168 13.62 7.72 12.57
CA ASN A 168 12.97 7.84 13.87
C ASN A 168 12.25 6.54 14.27
N PRO A 169 12.88 5.65 15.06
CA PRO A 169 12.33 4.33 15.38
C PRO A 169 11.05 4.38 16.23
N ASN A 170 10.69 5.54 16.79
CA ASN A 170 9.43 5.71 17.54
C ASN A 170 8.23 6.00 16.63
N LYS A 171 8.45 6.17 15.33
CA LYS A 171 7.41 6.49 14.35
C LYS A 171 7.13 5.27 13.48
N THR A 172 5.91 4.78 13.53
CA THR A 172 5.44 3.65 12.74
C THR A 172 4.32 4.06 11.78
N VAL A 173 4.11 3.22 10.76
CA VAL A 173 2.96 3.27 9.88
C VAL A 173 2.36 1.89 9.75
N THR A 174 1.04 1.80 9.75
CA THR A 174 0.31 0.55 9.55
C THR A 174 -0.45 0.61 8.24
N ILE A 175 -0.23 -0.41 7.42
CA ILE A 175 -0.85 -0.61 6.12
C ILE A 175 -1.83 -1.78 6.21
N THR A 176 -3.10 -1.55 5.90
CA THR A 176 -4.15 -2.57 5.91
C THR A 176 -4.96 -2.56 4.62
N SER A 177 -5.72 -3.63 4.39
CA SER A 177 -6.65 -3.77 3.27
C SER A 177 -5.98 -3.51 1.89
N GLY A 178 -4.68 -3.81 1.81
CA GLY A 178 -3.88 -3.61 0.61
C GLY A 178 -4.27 -4.61 -0.46
N ARG A 179 -4.39 -4.15 -1.70
CA ARG A 179 -4.66 -4.97 -2.88
C ARG A 179 -4.05 -4.39 -4.14
N PHE A 180 -3.66 -5.29 -5.05
CA PHE A 180 -3.14 -4.93 -6.37
C PHE A 180 -3.63 -5.90 -7.44
N ASP A 181 -3.80 -5.37 -8.66
CA ASP A 181 -4.02 -6.13 -9.89
C ASP A 181 -3.17 -5.50 -11.00
N ARG A 182 -2.10 -6.19 -11.40
CA ARG A 182 -1.02 -5.69 -12.26
C ARG A 182 -0.94 -6.51 -13.55
N LYS A 183 -0.66 -5.83 -14.65
CA LYS A 183 -0.26 -6.42 -15.93
C LYS A 183 1.03 -5.81 -16.46
N GLN A 184 2.14 -6.54 -16.27
CA GLN A 184 3.52 -6.12 -16.55
C GLN A 184 3.70 -5.42 -17.90
#